data_AF-A0A391NSA8-F1
#
_entry.id   AF-A0A391NSA8-F1
#
_cell.length_a   1.000
_cell.length_b   1.000
_cell.length_c   1.000
_cell.angle_alpha   90.00
_cell.angle_beta   90.00
_cell.angle_gamma   90.00
#
_symmetry.space_group_name_H-M   'P 1'
#
loop_
_entity.id
_entity.type
_entity.pdbx_description
1 polymer ?
#
loop_
_entity_poly.entity_id
_entity_poly.type
_entity_poly.pdbx_seq_one_letter_code
_entity_poly.pdbx_strand_id
1 'polypeptide(L)'
;CSQGYYCPAGSEDETICPGGWYSATKSGTCTVCPAGSSCTLYAVEAACEAYEYSLEGVMTCTSCPGGYECSATSASLPVVCEAGHYSAYQDMDCHESEAGYYAAAGDDAQTLCPTGTWAAAGSGSCTTCIKGYQCSTGALGAACAATEYSLLGDMTCTACPGGFSCSNDAEPSICLAGTYRDAASEDLSCAACTEGNYCPAGAVAEIPCPDGYYAGADAGECTVCPAGSSCSSIGEVTVCGAGEYSLEGEYLCTTCPAGYACTDTDEPSVCEAGNYAAEGDMSCTGCPEAHYCPAGSAAETACPLGTYAAAGAGTCTECPLGISCSTTAETGACGATEYSLLGESDCTVCPAGYECSNEAVPEMCPGGWYSAEGSLECSACTAGNYCPMGTSEETACPTGTYAAAGSESCTMCPQGYSCT
;
A
#
# COMPACT_ATOMS: atom_id res chain seq x y z
N CYS A 1 -36.68 83.93 67.15
CA CYS A 1 -36.01 83.04 66.18
C CYS A 1 -36.87 81.80 65.96
N SER A 2 -37.68 81.88 64.91
CA SER A 2 -38.36 80.78 64.26
C SER A 2 -37.36 79.72 63.78
N GLN A 3 -37.82 78.48 63.61
CA GLN A 3 -36.98 77.39 63.10
C GLN A 3 -36.37 77.74 61.72
N GLY A 4 -35.09 77.45 61.51
CA GLY A 4 -34.35 77.82 60.29
C GLY A 4 -33.75 79.24 60.29
N TYR A 5 -33.93 80.00 61.37
CA TYR A 5 -33.37 81.35 61.57
C TYR A 5 -32.57 81.42 62.86
N TYR A 6 -31.51 82.23 62.89
CA TYR A 6 -30.75 82.52 64.11
C TYR A 6 -30.89 84.00 64.49
N CYS A 7 -30.87 84.30 65.79
CA CYS A 7 -30.78 85.67 66.28
C CYS A 7 -29.46 85.85 67.06
N PRO A 8 -28.57 86.74 66.60
CA PRO A 8 -27.37 87.11 67.36
C PRO A 8 -27.75 87.58 68.77
N ALA A 9 -26.89 87.28 69.75
CA ALA A 9 -27.16 87.58 71.16
C ALA A 9 -27.51 89.07 71.36
N GLY A 10 -28.74 89.34 71.81
CA GLY A 10 -29.27 90.68 72.06
C GLY A 10 -30.10 91.30 70.93
N SER A 11 -30.39 90.57 69.84
CA SER A 11 -31.26 91.01 68.74
C SER A 11 -32.58 90.22 68.68
N GLU A 12 -33.68 90.89 68.32
CA GLU A 12 -34.97 90.26 67.98
C GLU A 12 -35.09 89.98 66.46
N ASP A 13 -34.15 90.48 65.66
CA ASP A 13 -34.15 90.34 64.19
C ASP A 13 -33.72 88.93 63.78
N GLU A 14 -34.59 88.25 63.01
CA GLU A 14 -34.36 86.90 62.52
C GLU A 14 -33.53 86.93 61.22
N THR A 15 -32.34 86.34 61.24
CA THR A 15 -31.52 86.16 60.04
C THR A 15 -31.62 84.72 59.57
N ILE A 16 -31.89 84.52 58.27
CA ILE A 16 -32.01 83.18 57.69
C ILE A 16 -30.66 82.46 57.72
N CYS A 17 -30.67 81.18 58.10
CA CYS A 17 -29.45 80.37 57.98
C CYS A 17 -29.08 80.19 56.49
N PRO A 18 -27.80 80.27 56.13
CA PRO A 18 -27.35 79.99 54.77
C PRO A 18 -27.66 78.53 54.40
N GLY A 19 -27.82 78.25 53.10
CA GLY A 19 -28.04 76.89 52.60
C GLY A 19 -26.97 75.91 53.10
N GLY A 20 -27.39 74.71 53.53
CA GLY A 20 -26.50 73.72 54.16
C GLY A 20 -26.35 73.86 55.68
N TRP A 21 -27.09 74.77 56.30
CA TRP A 21 -27.08 74.98 57.76
C TRP A 21 -28.52 74.98 58.29
N TYR A 22 -28.71 74.50 59.52
CA TYR A 22 -30.02 74.48 60.18
C TYR A 22 -29.95 75.10 61.58
N SER A 23 -31.12 75.44 62.13
CA SER A 23 -31.22 76.01 63.46
C SER A 23 -32.52 75.57 64.14
N ALA A 24 -32.39 74.96 65.32
CA ALA A 24 -33.52 74.57 66.15
C ALA A 24 -34.20 75.81 66.78
N THR A 25 -35.47 75.68 67.16
CA THR A 25 -36.25 76.77 67.76
C THR A 25 -35.56 77.36 68.99
N LYS A 26 -35.36 78.69 69.03
CA LYS A 26 -34.61 79.44 70.07
C LYS A 26 -33.07 79.24 70.09
N SER A 27 -32.44 79.00 68.94
CA SER A 27 -30.97 78.98 68.84
C SER A 27 -30.38 80.34 68.47
N GLY A 28 -29.20 80.66 69.03
CA GLY A 28 -28.43 81.88 68.72
C GLY A 28 -27.44 81.73 67.57
N THR A 29 -27.27 80.52 67.03
CA THR A 29 -26.34 80.20 65.94
C THR A 29 -26.96 79.19 64.96
N CYS A 30 -26.48 79.18 63.72
CA CYS A 30 -26.75 78.09 62.78
C CYS A 30 -25.71 76.98 62.99
N THR A 31 -26.14 75.72 62.86
CA THR A 31 -25.27 74.54 62.87
C THR A 31 -25.17 73.97 61.45
N VAL A 32 -23.98 73.52 61.05
CA VAL A 32 -23.79 72.85 59.75
C VAL A 32 -24.69 71.62 59.70
N CYS A 33 -25.33 71.37 58.56
CA CYS A 33 -26.09 70.15 58.36
C CYS A 33 -25.15 68.94 58.48
N PRO A 34 -25.39 67.99 59.41
CA PRO A 34 -24.52 66.84 59.58
C PRO A 34 -24.58 65.93 58.34
N ALA A 35 -23.51 65.18 58.10
CA ALA A 35 -23.50 64.16 57.05
C ALA A 35 -24.65 63.15 57.26
N GLY A 36 -25.27 62.72 56.16
CA GLY A 36 -26.45 61.84 56.20
C GLY A 36 -27.79 62.56 56.33
N SER A 37 -27.81 63.90 56.41
CA SER A 37 -29.03 64.70 56.48
C SER A 37 -29.04 65.80 55.41
N SER A 38 -30.23 66.23 54.97
CA SER A 38 -30.41 67.39 54.08
C SER A 38 -31.12 68.54 54.79
N CYS A 39 -30.65 69.77 54.52
CA CYS A 39 -31.17 70.99 55.13
C CYS A 39 -31.54 72.01 54.03
N THR A 40 -32.82 72.12 53.70
CA THR A 40 -33.33 73.09 52.72
C THR A 40 -33.52 74.47 53.36
N LEU A 41 -33.60 75.53 52.55
CA LEU A 41 -34.03 76.84 53.04
C LEU A 41 -35.38 76.66 53.74
N TYR A 42 -35.46 77.06 55.02
CA TYR A 42 -36.63 77.02 55.91
C TYR A 42 -36.89 75.73 56.72
N ALA A 43 -36.03 74.70 56.75
CA ALA A 43 -36.40 73.39 57.34
C ALA A 43 -35.45 72.77 58.38
N VAL A 44 -36.05 71.79 59.09
CA VAL A 44 -35.54 70.86 60.10
C VAL A 44 -34.57 69.86 59.45
N GLU A 45 -33.59 69.38 60.19
CA GLU A 45 -32.73 68.26 59.78
C GLU A 45 -33.60 67.06 59.36
N ALA A 46 -33.51 66.65 58.10
CA ALA A 46 -34.17 65.46 57.55
C ALA A 46 -33.10 64.45 57.16
N ALA A 47 -33.12 63.27 57.78
CA ALA A 47 -32.23 62.17 57.41
C ALA A 47 -32.49 61.78 55.95
N CYS A 48 -31.43 61.46 55.21
CA CYS A 48 -31.52 60.96 53.86
C CYS A 48 -32.31 59.64 53.81
N GLU A 49 -33.02 59.41 52.70
CA GLU A 49 -33.78 58.17 52.52
C GLU A 49 -32.82 56.99 52.29
N ALA A 50 -33.36 55.77 52.28
CA ALA A 50 -32.55 54.58 52.05
C ALA A 50 -31.78 54.71 50.72
N TYR A 51 -30.51 54.30 50.73
CA TYR A 51 -29.60 54.31 49.58
C TYR A 51 -29.14 55.69 49.08
N GLU A 52 -29.31 56.73 49.90
CA GLU A 52 -28.82 58.08 49.65
C GLU A 52 -27.75 58.50 50.64
N TYR A 53 -26.86 59.40 50.21
CA TYR A 53 -25.82 60.01 51.04
C TYR A 53 -25.84 61.54 50.92
N SER A 54 -25.23 62.20 51.91
CA SER A 54 -25.12 63.66 52.00
C SER A 54 -23.84 64.02 52.74
N LEU A 55 -23.00 64.87 52.13
CA LEU A 55 -21.80 65.41 52.79
C LEU A 55 -22.17 66.52 53.77
N GLU A 56 -21.28 66.88 54.69
CA GLU A 56 -21.55 68.01 55.59
C GLU A 56 -21.85 69.30 54.80
N GLY A 57 -22.96 69.95 55.15
CA GLY A 57 -23.34 71.23 54.58
C GLY A 57 -23.99 71.20 53.18
N VAL A 58 -24.42 70.05 52.65
CA VAL A 58 -25.19 70.00 51.39
C VAL A 58 -26.69 70.18 51.63
N MET A 59 -27.41 70.67 50.61
CA MET A 59 -28.85 70.99 50.71
C MET A 59 -29.79 69.85 50.29
N THR A 60 -29.27 68.82 49.63
CA THR A 60 -30.05 67.71 49.08
C THR A 60 -29.28 66.40 49.23
N CYS A 61 -29.99 65.32 49.56
CA CYS A 61 -29.45 63.98 49.51
C CYS A 61 -29.24 63.55 48.05
N THR A 62 -28.22 62.74 47.81
CA THR A 62 -27.88 62.20 46.48
C THR A 62 -27.93 60.69 46.55
N SER A 63 -28.62 60.05 45.60
CA SER A 63 -28.62 58.58 45.51
C SER A 63 -27.20 58.08 45.24
N CYS A 64 -26.83 56.96 45.87
CA CYS A 64 -25.51 56.40 45.63
C CYS A 64 -25.36 56.00 44.14
N PRO A 65 -24.36 56.56 43.42
CA PRO A 65 -24.11 56.21 42.04
C PRO A 65 -23.57 54.78 41.95
N GLY A 66 -23.91 54.08 40.87
CA GLY A 66 -23.35 52.75 40.63
C GLY A 66 -21.83 52.77 40.53
N GLY A 67 -21.18 51.72 41.03
CA GLY A 67 -19.73 51.58 41.08
C GLY A 67 -19.05 52.26 42.27
N TYR A 68 -19.81 52.76 43.24
CA TYR A 68 -19.28 53.42 44.44
C TYR A 68 -19.88 52.84 45.73
N GLU A 69 -19.06 52.76 46.77
CA GLU A 69 -19.49 52.57 48.15
C GLU A 69 -19.84 53.94 48.75
N CYS A 70 -21.03 54.03 49.36
CA CYS A 70 -21.52 55.22 50.01
C CYS A 70 -21.83 54.95 51.48
N SER A 71 -21.61 55.93 52.34
CA SER A 71 -22.05 55.84 53.74
C SER A 71 -23.16 56.83 54.01
N ALA A 72 -24.27 56.34 54.58
CA ALA A 72 -25.37 57.19 55.02
C ALA A 72 -25.01 58.04 56.25
N THR A 73 -23.90 57.74 56.96
CA THR A 73 -23.60 58.35 58.27
C THR A 73 -22.22 58.98 58.38
N SER A 74 -21.33 58.83 57.40
CA SER A 74 -20.00 59.47 57.41
C SER A 74 -19.89 60.58 56.37
N ALA A 75 -19.16 61.65 56.73
CA ALA A 75 -18.86 62.79 55.87
C ALA A 75 -17.82 62.49 54.77
N SER A 76 -17.74 61.24 54.30
CA SER A 76 -16.77 60.79 53.31
C SER A 76 -17.36 60.84 51.91
N LEU A 77 -16.52 61.24 50.95
CA LEU A 77 -16.86 61.13 49.52
C LEU A 77 -17.12 59.66 49.16
N PRO A 78 -18.00 59.37 48.19
CA PRO A 78 -18.17 58.01 47.67
C PRO A 78 -16.83 57.43 47.24
N VAL A 79 -16.55 56.21 47.66
CA VAL A 79 -15.31 55.49 47.35
C VAL A 79 -15.61 54.59 46.16
N VAL A 80 -14.77 54.64 45.12
CA VAL A 80 -14.98 53.77 43.95
C VAL A 80 -14.78 52.31 44.36
N CYS A 81 -15.64 51.41 43.90
CA CYS A 81 -15.43 49.98 44.11
C CYS A 81 -14.11 49.57 43.43
N GLU A 82 -13.25 48.90 44.19
CA GLU A 82 -12.01 48.35 43.65
C GLU A 82 -12.31 47.24 42.64
N ALA A 83 -11.35 46.97 41.75
CA ALA A 83 -11.50 45.90 40.77
C ALA A 83 -11.80 44.57 41.48
N GLY A 84 -12.77 43.83 40.96
CA GLY A 84 -13.33 42.63 41.59
C GLY A 84 -14.62 42.87 42.35
N HIS A 85 -15.02 44.13 42.57
CA HIS A 85 -16.27 44.48 43.23
C HIS A 85 -17.11 45.43 42.39
N TYR A 86 -18.43 45.34 42.52
CA TYR A 86 -19.40 46.19 41.82
C TYR A 86 -20.48 46.67 42.78
N SER A 87 -21.16 47.76 42.44
CA SER A 87 -22.29 48.26 43.22
C SER A 87 -23.35 48.82 42.29
N ALA A 88 -24.58 48.32 42.37
CA ALA A 88 -25.66 48.80 41.51
C ALA A 88 -26.08 50.23 41.87
N TYR A 89 -26.80 50.91 40.98
CA TYR A 89 -27.42 52.19 41.34
C TYR A 89 -28.36 52.01 42.54
N GLN A 90 -28.27 52.90 43.53
CA GLN A 90 -28.97 52.78 44.82
C GLN A 90 -28.57 51.55 45.65
N ASP A 91 -27.30 51.16 45.57
CA ASP A 91 -26.66 50.23 46.50
C ASP A 91 -25.58 50.99 47.28
N MET A 92 -25.43 50.68 48.56
CA MET A 92 -24.52 51.41 49.46
C MET A 92 -23.18 50.69 49.62
N ASP A 93 -23.16 49.40 49.32
CA ASP A 93 -22.01 48.52 49.54
C ASP A 93 -21.44 48.06 48.20
N CYS A 94 -20.12 47.82 48.16
CA CYS A 94 -19.50 47.12 47.04
C CYS A 94 -19.59 45.61 47.26
N HIS A 95 -20.20 44.90 46.30
CA HIS A 95 -20.35 43.45 46.32
C HIS A 95 -19.24 42.79 45.52
N GLU A 96 -18.69 41.72 46.08
CA GLU A 96 -17.71 40.89 45.38
C GLU A 96 -18.33 40.26 44.12
N SER A 97 -17.61 40.30 43.01
CA SER A 97 -18.01 39.60 41.77
C SER A 97 -18.05 38.09 41.99
N GLU A 98 -19.06 37.43 41.41
CA GLU A 98 -19.22 35.99 41.51
C GLU A 98 -18.19 35.25 40.63
N ALA A 99 -17.89 34.01 41.00
CA ALA A 99 -17.04 33.14 40.20
C ALA A 99 -17.57 32.97 38.76
N GLY A 100 -16.72 33.19 37.76
CA GLY A 100 -17.09 33.22 36.34
C GLY A 100 -17.51 34.60 35.82
N TYR A 101 -17.59 35.60 36.69
CA TYR A 101 -17.83 37.00 36.35
C TYR A 101 -16.62 37.86 36.75
N TYR A 102 -16.51 39.05 36.16
CA TYR A 102 -15.53 40.06 36.54
C TYR A 102 -16.19 41.43 36.69
N ALA A 103 -15.58 42.30 37.48
CA ALA A 103 -15.97 43.69 37.61
C ALA A 103 -14.71 44.57 37.59
N ALA A 104 -14.57 45.43 36.58
CA ALA A 104 -13.53 46.45 36.56
C ALA A 104 -13.79 47.50 37.66
N ALA A 105 -12.76 48.24 38.03
CA ALA A 105 -12.90 49.27 39.06
C ALA A 105 -13.94 50.32 38.64
N GLY A 106 -14.96 50.54 39.48
CA GLY A 106 -16.07 51.45 39.22
C GLY A 106 -17.21 50.88 38.36
N ASP A 107 -17.25 49.57 38.11
CA ASP A 107 -18.38 48.93 37.44
C ASP A 107 -19.63 48.92 38.33
N ASP A 108 -20.80 49.18 37.74
CA ASP A 108 -22.11 49.13 38.41
C ASP A 108 -22.78 47.75 38.34
N ALA A 109 -22.18 46.81 37.62
CA ALA A 109 -22.60 45.43 37.52
C ALA A 109 -21.41 44.52 37.21
N GLN A 110 -21.49 43.26 37.63
CA GLN A 110 -20.56 42.22 37.19
C GLN A 110 -20.86 41.77 35.75
N THR A 111 -19.81 41.43 35.00
CA THR A 111 -19.89 40.97 33.61
C THR A 111 -19.45 39.51 33.50
N LEU A 112 -20.23 38.68 32.79
CA LEU A 112 -19.90 37.27 32.58
C LEU A 112 -18.62 37.14 31.73
N CYS A 113 -17.72 36.25 32.14
CA CYS A 113 -16.52 35.99 31.36
C CYS A 113 -16.85 35.36 29.99
N PRO A 114 -16.23 35.85 28.90
CA PRO A 114 -16.35 35.23 27.58
C PRO A 114 -15.92 33.76 27.59
N THR A 115 -16.47 32.97 26.66
CA THR A 115 -16.07 31.56 26.46
C THR A 115 -14.56 31.45 26.26
N GLY A 116 -13.93 30.51 26.98
CA GLY A 116 -12.48 30.30 26.96
C GLY A 116 -11.69 31.15 27.97
N THR A 117 -12.39 31.90 28.81
CA THR A 117 -11.80 32.62 29.94
C THR A 117 -12.50 32.25 31.25
N TRP A 118 -11.81 32.43 32.37
CA TRP A 118 -12.33 32.18 33.72
C TRP A 118 -11.91 33.32 34.66
N ALA A 119 -12.66 33.50 35.73
CA ALA A 119 -12.41 34.48 36.76
C ALA A 119 -12.80 33.89 38.12
N ALA A 120 -11.93 33.96 39.12
CA ALA A 120 -12.29 33.65 40.50
C ALA A 120 -13.24 34.72 41.07
N ALA A 121 -13.94 34.40 42.16
CA ALA A 121 -14.68 35.42 42.90
C ALA A 121 -13.74 36.60 43.25
N GLY A 122 -14.24 37.82 43.11
CA GLY A 122 -13.45 39.04 43.34
C GLY A 122 -12.45 39.38 42.24
N SER A 123 -12.63 38.89 41.00
CA SER A 123 -11.69 39.18 39.90
C SER A 123 -12.02 40.48 39.16
N GLY A 124 -11.00 41.31 38.96
CA GLY A 124 -11.10 42.55 38.18
C GLY A 124 -11.17 42.36 36.66
N SER A 125 -10.84 41.17 36.16
CA SER A 125 -10.83 40.82 34.74
C SER A 125 -10.84 39.31 34.56
N CYS A 126 -11.21 38.86 33.37
CA CYS A 126 -11.13 37.44 33.01
C CYS A 126 -9.71 37.04 32.60
N THR A 127 -9.33 35.83 32.98
CA THR A 127 -8.07 35.18 32.59
C THR A 127 -8.35 34.12 31.54
N THR A 128 -7.60 34.11 30.43
CA THR A 128 -7.70 33.06 29.41
C THR A 128 -7.33 31.71 29.99
N CYS A 129 -8.11 30.67 29.65
CA CYS A 129 -7.74 29.31 30.03
C CYS A 129 -6.41 28.94 29.38
N ILE A 130 -5.42 28.54 30.19
CA ILE A 130 -4.08 28.21 29.70
C ILE A 130 -4.07 26.78 29.14
N LYS A 131 -3.23 26.57 28.12
CA LYS A 131 -3.00 25.26 27.50
C LYS A 131 -2.61 24.19 28.55
N GLY A 132 -3.11 22.96 28.37
CA GLY A 132 -2.86 21.81 29.25
C GLY A 132 -3.65 21.78 30.55
N TYR A 133 -4.62 22.69 30.72
CA TYR A 133 -5.53 22.72 31.86
C TYR A 133 -6.97 22.73 31.37
N GLN A 134 -7.87 22.16 32.17
CA GLN A 134 -9.31 22.37 32.04
C GLN A 134 -9.74 23.49 32.97
N CYS A 135 -10.63 24.35 32.49
CA CYS A 135 -11.18 25.46 33.26
C CYS A 135 -12.65 25.23 33.56
N SER A 136 -13.08 25.65 34.74
CA SER A 136 -14.49 25.70 35.11
C SER A 136 -14.91 27.15 35.32
N THR A 137 -16.21 27.43 35.36
CA THR A 137 -16.73 28.75 35.73
C THR A 137 -16.26 29.09 37.15
N GLY A 138 -15.19 29.88 37.27
CA GLY A 138 -14.64 30.27 38.57
C GLY A 138 -13.18 29.94 38.83
N ALA A 139 -12.59 28.97 38.12
CA ALA A 139 -11.27 28.46 38.51
C ALA A 139 -10.51 27.83 37.35
N LEU A 140 -9.19 28.01 37.38
CA LEU A 140 -8.26 27.08 36.74
C LEU A 140 -8.44 25.73 37.42
N GLY A 141 -9.01 24.77 36.70
CA GLY A 141 -9.25 23.42 37.18
C GLY A 141 -7.96 22.60 37.20
N ALA A 142 -8.10 21.28 37.12
CA ALA A 142 -6.94 20.38 37.10
C ALA A 142 -6.18 20.44 35.76
N ALA A 143 -4.90 20.06 35.79
CA ALA A 143 -4.16 19.77 34.58
C ALA A 143 -4.83 18.61 33.82
N CYS A 144 -4.74 18.63 32.49
CA CYS A 144 -5.23 17.52 31.66
C CYS A 144 -4.51 16.22 32.00
N ALA A 145 -5.22 15.09 31.84
CA ALA A 145 -4.62 13.78 32.00
C ALA A 145 -3.44 13.60 31.02
N ALA A 146 -2.56 12.64 31.30
CA ALA A 146 -1.39 12.38 30.45
C ALA A 146 -1.76 11.92 29.02
N THR A 147 -3.01 11.56 28.76
CA THR A 147 -3.54 11.13 27.45
C THR A 147 -4.39 12.21 26.77
N GLU A 148 -4.47 13.40 27.35
CA GLU A 148 -5.33 14.49 26.91
C GLU A 148 -4.53 15.79 26.68
N TYR A 149 -5.06 16.68 25.86
CA TYR A 149 -4.50 18.01 25.61
C TYR A 149 -5.59 19.09 25.68
N SER A 150 -5.19 20.33 25.89
CA SER A 150 -6.04 21.50 25.70
C SER A 150 -5.23 22.66 25.14
N LEU A 151 -5.82 23.40 24.20
CA LEU A 151 -5.22 24.59 23.61
C LEU A 151 -5.62 25.84 24.41
N LEU A 152 -5.00 26.97 24.07
CA LEU A 152 -5.29 28.24 24.73
C LEU A 152 -6.77 28.60 24.51
N GLY A 153 -7.53 28.75 25.60
CA GLY A 153 -8.96 29.04 25.58
C GLY A 153 -9.87 27.82 25.56
N ASP A 154 -9.35 26.60 25.54
CA ASP A 154 -10.18 25.39 25.70
C ASP A 154 -10.62 25.25 27.15
N MET A 155 -11.93 25.07 27.37
CA MET A 155 -12.49 24.92 28.72
C MET A 155 -12.35 23.48 29.24
N THR A 156 -12.18 22.50 28.36
CA THR A 156 -12.12 21.07 28.69
C THR A 156 -10.95 20.39 28.00
N CYS A 157 -10.40 19.37 28.66
CA CYS A 157 -9.37 18.53 28.05
C CYS A 157 -9.98 17.60 26.99
N THR A 158 -9.25 17.40 25.89
CA THR A 158 -9.64 16.54 24.78
C THR A 158 -8.68 15.36 24.69
N ALA A 159 -9.21 14.15 24.54
CA ALA A 159 -8.38 12.96 24.34
C ALA A 159 -7.52 13.09 23.07
N CYS A 160 -6.27 12.65 23.15
CA CYS A 160 -5.38 12.63 21.99
C CYS A 160 -5.91 11.62 20.94
N PRO A 161 -6.27 12.06 19.72
CA PRO A 161 -6.79 11.17 18.71
C PRO A 161 -5.73 10.17 18.23
N GLY A 162 -6.17 8.98 17.81
CA GLY A 162 -5.28 8.01 17.16
C GLY A 162 -4.69 8.59 15.88
N GLY A 163 -3.45 8.21 15.56
CA GLY A 163 -2.72 8.71 14.38
C GLY A 163 -2.11 10.10 14.57
N PHE A 164 -2.19 10.69 15.76
CA PHE A 164 -1.53 11.95 16.11
C PHE A 164 -0.68 11.77 17.36
N SER A 165 0.50 12.37 17.37
CA SER A 165 1.24 12.61 18.61
C SER A 165 0.76 13.90 19.26
N CYS A 166 0.70 13.88 20.59
CA CYS A 166 0.25 15.02 21.38
C CYS A 166 1.27 15.36 22.46
N SER A 167 1.23 16.61 22.92
CA SER A 167 1.66 16.97 24.26
C SER A 167 0.53 17.74 24.92
N ASN A 168 0.48 17.78 26.26
CA ASN A 168 -0.59 18.44 26.99
C ASN A 168 -0.76 19.92 26.58
N ASP A 169 0.29 20.53 26.04
CA ASP A 169 0.41 21.96 25.78
C ASP A 169 0.73 22.31 24.31
N ALA A 170 0.52 21.41 23.36
CA ALA A 170 0.73 21.66 21.94
C ALA A 170 -0.42 21.12 21.08
N GLU A 171 -0.53 21.65 19.86
CA GLU A 171 -1.45 21.13 18.86
C GLU A 171 -1.02 19.71 18.44
N PRO A 172 -1.98 18.77 18.27
CA PRO A 172 -1.67 17.42 17.83
C PRO A 172 -0.96 17.41 16.46
N SER A 173 0.16 16.72 16.37
CA SER A 173 0.87 16.51 15.11
C SER A 173 0.57 15.14 14.53
N ILE A 174 0.22 15.07 13.25
CA ILE A 174 -0.05 13.80 12.58
C ILE A 174 1.21 12.90 12.61
N CYS A 175 1.03 11.62 12.91
CA CYS A 175 2.10 10.64 12.75
C CYS A 175 2.47 10.53 11.27
N LEU A 176 3.74 10.77 10.96
CA LEU A 176 4.23 10.71 9.59
C LEU A 176 4.26 9.27 9.10
N ALA A 177 4.31 9.09 7.77
CA ALA A 177 4.46 7.78 7.16
C ALA A 177 5.68 7.04 7.76
N GLY A 178 5.48 5.76 8.07
CA GLY A 178 6.43 4.94 8.83
C GLY A 178 6.15 4.88 10.33
N THR A 179 5.19 5.67 10.84
CA THR A 179 4.82 5.67 12.25
C THR A 179 3.30 5.64 12.44
N TYR A 180 2.85 5.14 13.58
CA TYR A 180 1.43 5.05 13.93
C TYR A 180 1.20 5.34 15.41
N ARG A 181 -0.06 5.53 15.79
CA ARG A 181 -0.45 5.61 17.19
C ARG A 181 -1.90 5.16 17.41
N ASP A 182 -2.09 4.19 18.28
CA ASP A 182 -3.41 3.81 18.76
C ASP A 182 -3.96 4.89 19.72
N ALA A 183 -5.25 5.24 19.58
CA ALA A 183 -5.92 6.19 20.48
C ALA A 183 -5.92 5.71 21.95
N ALA A 184 -5.89 4.40 22.18
CA ALA A 184 -5.81 3.79 23.50
C ALA A 184 -4.38 3.70 24.05
N SER A 185 -3.37 4.15 23.31
CA SER A 185 -1.98 4.18 23.78
C SER A 185 -1.81 5.18 24.92
N GLU A 186 -1.13 4.77 25.99
CA GLU A 186 -0.67 5.68 27.06
C GLU A 186 0.52 6.54 26.62
N ASP A 187 1.25 6.10 25.58
CA ASP A 187 2.32 6.89 24.96
C ASP A 187 1.69 7.87 23.95
N LEU A 188 1.94 9.16 24.13
CA LEU A 188 1.50 10.23 23.23
C LEU A 188 2.43 10.41 22.02
N SER A 189 3.54 9.69 21.94
CA SER A 189 4.44 9.71 20.78
C SER A 189 4.00 8.72 19.69
N CYS A 190 4.46 8.95 18.46
CA CYS A 190 4.22 8.01 17.37
C CYS A 190 5.22 6.85 17.48
N ALA A 191 4.70 5.63 17.43
CA ALA A 191 5.51 4.42 17.41
C ALA A 191 5.96 4.10 15.98
N ALA A 192 7.20 3.61 15.84
CA ALA A 192 7.72 3.07 14.60
C ALA A 192 6.92 1.85 14.14
N CYS A 193 6.64 1.77 12.83
CA CYS A 193 6.05 0.57 12.24
C CYS A 193 7.05 -0.60 12.29
N THR A 194 6.62 -1.78 12.75
CA THR A 194 7.48 -2.96 12.75
C THR A 194 7.66 -3.57 11.35
N GLU A 195 8.74 -4.35 11.19
CA GLU A 195 9.02 -5.08 9.94
C GLU A 195 7.84 -5.95 9.52
N GLY A 196 7.54 -5.91 8.22
CA GLY A 196 6.40 -6.55 7.59
C GLY A 196 5.04 -5.90 7.76
N ASN A 197 5.03 -4.73 8.39
CA ASN A 197 3.89 -3.84 8.37
C ASN A 197 4.27 -2.50 7.73
N TYR A 198 3.25 -1.78 7.27
CA TYR A 198 3.37 -0.41 6.79
C TYR A 198 2.37 0.50 7.51
N CYS A 199 2.76 1.75 7.65
CA CYS A 199 2.02 2.76 8.38
C CYS A 199 1.91 4.03 7.52
N PRO A 200 0.79 4.25 6.80
CA PRO A 200 0.56 5.51 6.10
C PRO A 200 0.46 6.69 7.08
N ALA A 201 0.60 7.92 6.60
CA ALA A 201 0.48 9.10 7.47
C ALA A 201 -0.88 9.12 8.19
N GLY A 202 -0.87 9.29 9.51
CA GLY A 202 -2.05 9.23 10.37
C GLY A 202 -2.54 7.82 10.70
N ALA A 203 -1.72 6.78 10.51
CA ALA A 203 -2.07 5.42 10.88
C ALA A 203 -2.39 5.30 12.37
N VAL A 204 -3.48 4.60 12.68
CA VAL A 204 -3.90 4.30 14.06
C VAL A 204 -3.43 2.92 14.54
N ALA A 205 -2.97 2.09 13.62
CA ALA A 205 -2.45 0.75 13.84
C ALA A 205 -1.52 0.39 12.68
N GLU A 206 -0.64 -0.58 12.90
CA GLU A 206 0.18 -1.18 11.86
C GLU A 206 -0.70 -1.97 10.88
N ILE A 207 -0.38 -1.88 9.59
CA ILE A 207 -1.09 -2.62 8.54
C ILE A 207 -0.14 -3.66 7.95
N PRO A 208 -0.44 -4.97 7.99
CA PRO A 208 0.43 -5.98 7.42
C PRO A 208 0.53 -5.84 5.90
N CYS A 209 1.73 -6.08 5.37
CA CYS A 209 1.90 -6.16 3.93
C CYS A 209 1.16 -7.37 3.35
N PRO A 210 0.46 -7.22 2.22
CA PRO A 210 -0.16 -8.35 1.53
C PRO A 210 0.91 -9.29 0.95
N ASP A 211 0.52 -10.53 0.64
CA ASP A 211 1.39 -11.49 -0.03
C ASP A 211 1.94 -10.89 -1.33
N GLY A 212 3.23 -11.14 -1.61
CA GLY A 212 3.94 -10.52 -2.74
C GLY A 212 4.50 -9.13 -2.46
N TYR A 213 4.38 -8.65 -1.22
CA TYR A 213 4.95 -7.38 -0.78
C TYR A 213 5.70 -7.53 0.54
N TYR A 214 6.69 -6.67 0.76
CA TYR A 214 7.49 -6.63 1.96
C TYR A 214 7.69 -5.19 2.45
N ALA A 215 7.99 -5.05 3.73
CA ALA A 215 8.31 -3.77 4.35
C ALA A 215 9.39 -3.95 5.41
N GLY A 216 10.39 -3.06 5.41
CA GLY A 216 11.33 -2.94 6.53
C GLY A 216 10.71 -2.16 7.70
N ALA A 217 11.50 -1.94 8.76
CA ALA A 217 11.11 -1.04 9.83
C ALA A 217 10.84 0.38 9.30
N ASP A 218 9.92 1.09 9.95
CA ASP A 218 9.55 2.47 9.62
C ASP A 218 8.99 2.67 8.20
N ALA A 219 8.39 1.62 7.61
CA ALA A 219 7.84 1.70 6.26
C ALA A 219 6.51 2.46 6.20
N GLY A 220 6.43 3.45 5.31
CA GLY A 220 5.19 4.19 5.00
C GLY A 220 4.26 3.45 4.04
N GLU A 221 4.81 2.53 3.26
CA GLU A 221 4.15 1.75 2.23
C GLU A 221 4.89 0.42 2.04
N CYS A 222 4.21 -0.59 1.51
CA CYS A 222 4.86 -1.85 1.16
C CYS A 222 5.56 -1.76 -0.20
N THR A 223 6.67 -2.46 -0.32
CA THR A 223 7.42 -2.61 -1.57
C THR A 223 7.05 -3.94 -2.22
N VAL A 224 6.86 -3.94 -3.54
CA VAL A 224 6.58 -5.16 -4.30
C VAL A 224 7.79 -6.11 -4.28
N CYS A 225 7.56 -7.41 -4.18
CA CYS A 225 8.61 -8.41 -4.27
C CYS A 225 9.27 -8.34 -5.66
N PRO A 226 10.58 -8.09 -5.75
CA PRO A 226 11.25 -8.00 -7.05
C PRO A 226 11.31 -9.38 -7.70
N ALA A 227 11.21 -9.42 -9.03
CA ALA A 227 11.42 -10.63 -9.80
C ALA A 227 12.81 -11.25 -9.51
N GLY A 228 12.90 -12.58 -9.59
CA GLY A 228 14.11 -13.34 -9.30
C GLY A 228 14.42 -13.48 -7.81
N SER A 229 13.50 -13.06 -6.94
CA SER A 229 13.64 -13.17 -5.49
C SER A 229 12.36 -13.71 -4.85
N SER A 230 12.52 -14.34 -3.69
CA SER A 230 11.46 -14.58 -2.73
C SER A 230 11.55 -13.54 -1.62
N CYS A 231 10.40 -13.14 -1.09
CA CYS A 231 10.35 -12.24 0.05
C CYS A 231 9.40 -12.82 1.10
N SER A 232 9.77 -12.61 2.35
CA SER A 232 8.84 -12.76 3.46
C SER A 232 8.23 -11.40 3.79
N SER A 233 7.01 -11.38 4.33
CA SER A 233 6.35 -10.15 4.76
C SER A 233 7.28 -9.29 5.61
N ILE A 234 8.10 -9.88 6.49
CA ILE A 234 9.08 -9.26 7.39
C ILE A 234 10.31 -8.57 6.75
N GLY A 235 10.30 -8.28 5.46
CA GLY A 235 11.32 -7.41 4.84
C GLY A 235 12.61 -8.11 4.36
N GLU A 236 12.72 -9.43 4.54
CA GLU A 236 13.86 -10.21 4.05
C GLU A 236 13.63 -10.65 2.61
N VAL A 237 14.49 -10.19 1.70
CA VAL A 237 14.46 -10.53 0.27
C VAL A 237 15.63 -11.47 -0.02
N THR A 238 15.32 -12.68 -0.49
CA THR A 238 16.31 -13.72 -0.82
C THR A 238 16.24 -14.02 -2.31
N VAL A 239 17.38 -13.87 -3.00
CA VAL A 239 17.51 -14.20 -4.43
C VAL A 239 17.24 -15.70 -4.63
N CYS A 240 16.51 -16.05 -5.69
CA CYS A 240 16.21 -17.44 -6.00
C CYS A 240 17.47 -18.28 -6.24
N GLY A 241 17.38 -19.56 -5.90
CA GLY A 241 18.47 -20.51 -6.09
C GLY A 241 18.72 -20.80 -7.57
N ALA A 242 19.82 -21.51 -7.86
CA ALA A 242 20.08 -21.98 -9.22
C ALA A 242 18.95 -22.91 -9.69
N GLY A 243 18.36 -22.61 -10.85
CA GLY A 243 17.25 -23.38 -11.43
C GLY A 243 15.87 -22.98 -10.94
N GLU A 244 15.75 -21.87 -10.20
CA GLU A 244 14.49 -21.31 -9.73
C GLU A 244 14.28 -19.90 -10.30
N TYR A 245 13.02 -19.50 -10.44
CA TYR A 245 12.61 -18.17 -10.88
C TYR A 245 11.46 -17.66 -10.00
N SER A 246 11.19 -16.36 -10.07
CA SER A 246 10.06 -15.70 -9.40
C SER A 246 9.67 -14.48 -10.23
N LEU A 247 8.38 -14.27 -10.45
CA LEU A 247 7.90 -13.08 -11.16
C LEU A 247 7.72 -11.92 -10.17
N GLU A 248 7.60 -10.69 -10.68
CA GLU A 248 7.33 -9.53 -9.82
C GLU A 248 6.02 -9.74 -9.04
N GLY A 249 6.07 -9.60 -7.72
CA GLY A 249 4.94 -9.82 -6.82
C GLY A 249 4.72 -11.27 -6.38
N GLU A 250 5.54 -12.22 -6.83
CA GLU A 250 5.55 -13.58 -6.26
C GLU A 250 6.39 -13.61 -4.98
N TYR A 251 5.91 -14.31 -3.95
CA TYR A 251 6.56 -14.35 -2.63
C TYR A 251 7.43 -15.60 -2.43
N LEU A 252 7.43 -16.53 -3.39
CA LEU A 252 8.19 -17.78 -3.37
C LEU A 252 8.95 -17.99 -4.68
N CYS A 253 10.16 -18.54 -4.55
CA CYS A 253 10.90 -19.06 -5.69
C CYS A 253 10.27 -20.37 -6.16
N THR A 254 10.12 -20.51 -7.48
CA THR A 254 9.55 -21.68 -8.13
C THR A 254 10.60 -22.32 -9.02
N THR A 255 10.75 -23.64 -8.96
CA THR A 255 11.66 -24.37 -9.85
C THR A 255 11.25 -24.21 -11.31
N CYS A 256 12.22 -24.02 -12.21
CA CYS A 256 11.93 -23.93 -13.63
C CYS A 256 11.33 -25.25 -14.13
N PRO A 257 10.11 -25.26 -14.70
CA PRO A 257 9.44 -26.49 -15.10
C PRO A 257 10.14 -27.14 -16.29
N ALA A 258 10.13 -28.48 -16.31
CA ALA A 258 10.70 -29.23 -17.42
C ALA A 258 10.02 -28.88 -18.76
N GLY A 259 10.82 -28.76 -19.82
CA GLY A 259 10.39 -28.34 -21.15
C GLY A 259 10.26 -26.83 -21.33
N TYR A 260 10.69 -26.02 -20.35
CA TYR A 260 10.71 -24.56 -20.43
C TYR A 260 12.12 -24.01 -20.18
N ALA A 261 12.40 -22.85 -20.76
CA ALA A 261 13.50 -21.99 -20.36
C ALA A 261 12.95 -20.83 -19.53
N CYS A 262 13.55 -20.64 -18.35
CA CYS A 262 13.22 -19.55 -17.44
C CYS A 262 14.34 -18.52 -17.40
N THR A 263 13.98 -17.25 -17.27
CA THR A 263 14.91 -16.22 -16.80
C THR A 263 14.49 -15.82 -15.39
N ASP A 264 15.35 -15.10 -14.67
CA ASP A 264 15.02 -14.61 -13.34
C ASP A 264 13.87 -13.58 -13.36
N THR A 265 13.48 -13.05 -14.54
CA THR A 265 12.59 -11.89 -14.65
C THR A 265 11.36 -12.07 -15.54
N ASP A 266 11.33 -13.11 -16.39
CA ASP A 266 10.27 -13.29 -17.39
C ASP A 266 9.47 -14.58 -17.15
N GLU A 267 8.26 -14.62 -17.69
CA GLU A 267 7.46 -15.84 -17.70
C GLU A 267 8.20 -17.00 -18.41
N PRO A 268 8.10 -18.24 -17.89
CA PRO A 268 8.73 -19.40 -18.52
C PRO A 268 8.33 -19.55 -19.99
N SER A 269 9.34 -19.68 -20.84
CA SER A 269 9.16 -19.85 -22.29
C SER A 269 9.28 -21.33 -22.66
N VAL A 270 8.33 -21.87 -23.42
CA VAL A 270 8.39 -23.27 -23.84
C VAL A 270 9.59 -23.50 -24.76
N CYS A 271 10.30 -24.61 -24.59
CA CYS A 271 11.35 -25.00 -25.52
C CYS A 271 10.73 -25.37 -26.86
N GLU A 272 11.08 -24.61 -27.90
CA GLU A 272 10.66 -24.87 -29.27
C GLU A 272 11.18 -26.23 -29.76
N ALA A 273 10.48 -26.80 -30.75
CA ALA A 273 10.86 -28.08 -31.34
C ALA A 273 12.33 -28.08 -31.80
N GLY A 274 13.05 -29.16 -31.48
CA GLY A 274 14.50 -29.25 -31.64
C GLY A 274 15.28 -28.92 -30.37
N ASN A 275 14.63 -28.53 -29.27
CA ASN A 275 15.27 -28.30 -27.98
C ASN A 275 14.50 -28.97 -26.84
N TYR A 276 15.19 -29.16 -25.71
CA TYR A 276 14.63 -29.73 -24.48
C TYR A 276 15.24 -29.05 -23.25
N ALA A 277 14.59 -29.18 -22.10
CA ALA A 277 15.09 -28.68 -20.81
C ALA A 277 14.60 -29.59 -19.68
N ALA A 278 15.51 -30.07 -18.83
CA ALA A 278 15.12 -30.80 -17.63
C ALA A 278 14.52 -29.85 -16.58
N GLU A 279 13.89 -30.40 -15.55
CA GLU A 279 13.42 -29.62 -14.41
C GLU A 279 14.61 -28.89 -13.74
N GLY A 280 14.49 -27.57 -13.58
CA GLY A 280 15.53 -26.70 -13.04
C GLY A 280 16.54 -26.17 -14.08
N ASP A 281 16.42 -26.53 -15.36
CA ASP A 281 17.26 -25.91 -16.40
C ASP A 281 16.75 -24.50 -16.73
N MET A 282 17.63 -23.50 -16.64
CA MET A 282 17.29 -22.10 -16.98
C MET A 282 17.34 -21.82 -18.49
N SER A 283 17.72 -22.79 -19.32
CA SER A 283 17.83 -22.61 -20.76
C SER A 283 17.59 -23.90 -21.52
N CYS A 284 16.95 -23.80 -22.69
CA CYS A 284 16.77 -24.93 -23.58
C CYS A 284 18.11 -25.39 -24.18
N THR A 285 18.32 -26.70 -24.17
CA THR A 285 19.47 -27.36 -24.80
C THR A 285 19.04 -27.97 -26.12
N GLY A 286 19.89 -27.87 -27.14
CA GLY A 286 19.62 -28.46 -28.46
C GLY A 286 19.55 -29.98 -28.41
N CYS A 287 18.58 -30.56 -29.12
CA CYS A 287 18.43 -32.01 -29.19
C CYS A 287 19.68 -32.65 -29.82
N PRO A 288 20.29 -33.67 -29.20
CA PRO A 288 21.45 -34.34 -29.77
C PRO A 288 21.09 -35.12 -31.04
N GLU A 289 22.10 -35.46 -31.84
CA GLU A 289 21.94 -36.40 -32.97
C GLU A 289 21.37 -37.74 -32.49
N ALA A 290 20.75 -38.49 -33.41
CA ALA A 290 20.02 -39.72 -33.10
C ALA A 290 18.76 -39.56 -32.22
N HIS A 291 18.42 -38.34 -31.78
CA HIS A 291 17.26 -38.06 -30.95
C HIS A 291 16.37 -36.98 -31.57
N TYR A 292 15.12 -36.94 -31.13
CA TYR A 292 14.17 -35.90 -31.48
C TYR A 292 13.53 -35.31 -30.22
N CYS A 293 13.20 -34.03 -30.30
CA CYS A 293 12.65 -33.24 -29.20
C CYS A 293 11.47 -32.40 -29.71
N PRO A 294 10.22 -32.86 -29.56
CA PRO A 294 9.04 -32.04 -29.80
C PRO A 294 9.03 -30.79 -28.90
N ALA A 295 8.21 -29.80 -29.24
CA ALA A 295 8.08 -28.61 -28.41
C ALA A 295 7.62 -28.97 -26.98
N GLY A 296 8.29 -28.42 -25.97
CA GLY A 296 8.05 -28.71 -24.55
C GLY A 296 8.69 -30.02 -24.05
N SER A 297 9.67 -30.57 -24.76
CA SER A 297 10.39 -31.77 -24.31
C SER A 297 11.18 -31.55 -23.02
N ALA A 298 10.96 -32.41 -22.03
CA ALA A 298 11.75 -32.46 -20.80
C ALA A 298 13.12 -33.16 -20.98
N ALA A 299 13.21 -34.02 -21.98
CA ALA A 299 14.39 -34.80 -22.33
C ALA A 299 14.33 -35.18 -23.82
N GLU A 300 15.48 -35.54 -24.37
CA GLU A 300 15.62 -36.10 -25.70
C GLU A 300 15.00 -37.50 -25.81
N THR A 301 14.38 -37.81 -26.95
CA THR A 301 13.84 -39.15 -27.22
C THR A 301 14.60 -39.80 -28.38
N ALA A 302 15.12 -41.01 -28.19
CA ALA A 302 15.87 -41.71 -29.22
C ALA A 302 14.99 -42.02 -30.45
N CYS A 303 15.55 -41.84 -31.64
CA CYS A 303 14.87 -42.21 -32.88
C CYS A 303 14.75 -43.74 -32.99
N PRO A 304 13.58 -44.25 -33.44
CA PRO A 304 13.44 -45.67 -33.73
C PRO A 304 14.33 -46.09 -34.90
N LEU A 305 14.71 -47.37 -34.93
CA LEU A 305 15.42 -47.95 -36.08
C LEU A 305 14.64 -47.72 -37.38
N GLY A 306 15.35 -47.48 -38.47
CA GLY A 306 14.75 -47.09 -39.76
C GLY A 306 14.48 -45.59 -39.89
N THR A 307 14.85 -44.80 -38.88
CA THR A 307 14.78 -43.33 -38.92
C THR A 307 16.10 -42.72 -38.45
N TYR A 308 16.34 -41.46 -38.78
CA TYR A 308 17.51 -40.71 -38.35
C TYR A 308 17.15 -39.27 -37.98
N ALA A 309 18.01 -38.64 -37.17
CA ALA A 309 17.86 -37.25 -36.78
C ALA A 309 19.22 -36.56 -36.63
N ALA A 310 19.35 -35.40 -37.27
CA ALA A 310 20.47 -34.49 -37.04
C ALA A 310 20.29 -33.71 -35.74
N ALA A 311 21.35 -33.06 -35.24
CA ALA A 311 21.27 -32.19 -34.07
C ALA A 311 20.19 -31.11 -34.27
N GLY A 312 19.36 -30.89 -33.25
CA GLY A 312 18.26 -29.92 -33.27
C GLY A 312 16.99 -30.41 -33.97
N ALA A 313 16.81 -31.73 -34.16
CA ALA A 313 15.60 -32.26 -34.78
C ALA A 313 14.38 -32.26 -33.82
N GLY A 314 13.26 -31.74 -34.31
CA GLY A 314 11.97 -31.84 -33.61
C GLY A 314 11.27 -33.19 -33.79
N THR A 315 11.60 -33.92 -34.86
CA THR A 315 11.04 -35.22 -35.23
C THR A 315 12.11 -36.06 -35.93
N CYS A 316 12.01 -37.39 -35.87
CA CYS A 316 12.84 -38.26 -36.69
C CYS A 316 12.42 -38.22 -38.16
N THR A 317 13.38 -38.39 -39.06
CA THR A 317 13.18 -38.50 -40.50
C THR A 317 13.28 -39.97 -40.91
N GLU A 318 12.36 -40.47 -41.72
CA GLU A 318 12.44 -41.84 -42.24
C GLU A 318 13.69 -42.05 -43.10
N CYS A 319 14.30 -43.22 -43.01
CA CYS A 319 15.46 -43.54 -43.83
C CYS A 319 15.05 -43.61 -45.31
N PRO A 320 15.64 -42.78 -46.19
CA PRO A 320 15.28 -42.77 -47.59
C PRO A 320 15.77 -44.03 -48.30
N LEU A 321 15.11 -44.35 -49.41
CA LEU A 321 15.51 -45.39 -50.36
C LEU A 321 16.99 -45.30 -50.77
N GLY A 322 17.66 -46.45 -50.86
CA GLY A 322 19.08 -46.55 -51.25
C GLY A 322 20.07 -46.02 -50.21
N ILE A 323 19.61 -45.64 -49.02
CA ILE A 323 20.43 -45.17 -47.89
C ILE A 323 20.25 -46.14 -46.71
N SER A 324 21.34 -46.37 -45.97
CA SER A 324 21.33 -47.01 -44.66
C SER A 324 21.39 -45.97 -43.55
N CYS A 325 20.63 -46.23 -42.49
CA CYS A 325 20.56 -45.43 -41.27
C CYS A 325 20.87 -46.34 -40.07
N SER A 326 21.98 -47.07 -40.17
CA SER A 326 22.39 -48.11 -39.21
C SER A 326 22.79 -47.51 -37.86
N THR A 327 23.28 -46.27 -37.85
CA THR A 327 23.30 -45.41 -36.68
C THR A 327 22.24 -44.35 -36.91
N THR A 328 21.28 -44.20 -36.00
CA THR A 328 20.20 -43.19 -36.09
C THR A 328 20.72 -41.73 -36.14
N ALA A 329 22.05 -41.54 -36.06
CA ALA A 329 22.78 -40.27 -36.17
C ALA A 329 23.35 -40.00 -37.58
N GLU A 330 23.74 -41.03 -38.34
CA GLU A 330 24.41 -40.86 -39.63
C GLU A 330 23.79 -41.71 -40.74
N THR A 331 23.81 -41.18 -41.96
CA THR A 331 23.32 -41.85 -43.16
C THR A 331 24.47 -42.27 -44.07
N GLY A 332 24.43 -43.50 -44.58
CA GLY A 332 25.39 -44.02 -45.55
C GLY A 332 24.71 -44.53 -46.82
N ALA A 333 25.23 -44.19 -48.01
CA ALA A 333 24.72 -44.76 -49.25
C ALA A 333 24.97 -46.28 -49.29
N CYS A 334 23.99 -47.04 -49.81
CA CYS A 334 24.18 -48.47 -50.02
C CYS A 334 25.30 -48.77 -51.01
N GLY A 335 25.96 -49.92 -50.81
CA GLY A 335 27.01 -50.38 -51.71
C GLY A 335 26.50 -50.61 -53.13
N ALA A 336 27.42 -50.72 -54.10
CA ALA A 336 27.08 -50.89 -55.51
C ALA A 336 26.33 -52.20 -55.86
N THR A 337 26.11 -53.09 -54.90
CA THR A 337 25.42 -54.39 -55.05
C THR A 337 24.24 -54.54 -54.09
N GLU A 338 23.85 -53.46 -53.41
CA GLU A 338 22.88 -53.46 -52.32
C GLU A 338 21.77 -52.44 -52.58
N TYR A 339 20.63 -52.65 -51.93
CA TYR A 339 19.48 -51.75 -51.95
C TYR A 339 18.90 -51.59 -50.53
N SER A 340 18.09 -50.55 -50.32
CA SER A 340 17.36 -50.31 -49.07
C SER A 340 16.02 -49.67 -49.43
N LEU A 341 14.93 -50.15 -48.82
CA LEU A 341 13.59 -49.59 -48.98
C LEU A 341 13.34 -48.45 -47.98
N LEU A 342 12.29 -47.66 -48.21
CA LEU A 342 11.89 -46.58 -47.31
C LEU A 342 11.67 -47.12 -45.88
N GLY A 343 12.39 -46.56 -44.91
CA GLY A 343 12.30 -46.94 -43.50
C GLY A 343 13.11 -48.17 -43.11
N GLU A 344 13.91 -48.77 -44.00
CA GLU A 344 14.86 -49.82 -43.63
C GLU A 344 16.15 -49.21 -43.04
N SER A 345 16.69 -49.83 -41.99
CA SER A 345 17.90 -49.35 -41.31
C SER A 345 19.19 -49.74 -42.02
N ASP A 346 19.18 -50.85 -42.76
CA ASP A 346 20.36 -51.53 -43.27
C ASP A 346 20.24 -51.80 -44.76
N CYS A 347 21.37 -51.80 -45.45
CA CYS A 347 21.43 -52.19 -46.86
C CYS A 347 21.36 -53.71 -47.00
N THR A 348 20.59 -54.15 -47.99
CA THR A 348 20.37 -55.56 -48.29
C THR A 348 20.99 -55.87 -49.65
N VAL A 349 21.75 -56.96 -49.77
CA VAL A 349 22.32 -57.39 -51.06
C VAL A 349 21.18 -57.71 -52.03
N CYS A 350 21.31 -57.31 -53.30
CA CYS A 350 20.32 -57.63 -54.32
C CYS A 350 20.21 -59.16 -54.49
N PRO A 351 19.03 -59.77 -54.25
CA PRO A 351 18.88 -61.22 -54.30
C PRO A 351 19.02 -61.73 -55.73
N ALA A 352 19.57 -62.94 -55.88
CA ALA A 352 19.72 -63.56 -57.19
C ALA A 352 18.35 -63.78 -57.88
N GLY A 353 18.30 -63.56 -59.19
CA GLY A 353 17.09 -63.63 -60.00
C GLY A 353 16.20 -62.38 -59.94
N TYR A 354 16.67 -61.31 -59.28
CA TYR A 354 16.01 -60.00 -59.25
C TYR A 354 16.94 -58.93 -59.84
N GLU A 355 16.34 -57.87 -60.37
CA GLU A 355 16.98 -56.58 -60.57
C GLU A 355 16.56 -55.63 -59.45
N CYS A 356 17.53 -54.87 -58.94
CA CYS A 356 17.34 -53.93 -57.85
C CYS A 356 17.75 -52.54 -58.32
N SER A 357 16.92 -51.55 -58.02
CA SER A 357 17.31 -50.15 -58.15
C SER A 357 17.27 -49.50 -56.78
N ASN A 358 18.09 -48.46 -56.58
CA ASN A 358 18.04 -47.65 -55.36
C ASN A 358 16.73 -46.87 -55.22
N GLU A 359 15.81 -46.97 -56.19
CA GLU A 359 14.60 -46.16 -56.30
C GLU A 359 13.29 -46.98 -56.32
N ALA A 360 13.37 -48.32 -56.32
CA ALA A 360 12.20 -49.19 -56.41
C ALA A 360 12.38 -50.51 -55.64
N VAL A 361 11.26 -51.16 -55.34
CA VAL A 361 11.22 -52.51 -54.80
C VAL A 361 11.88 -53.48 -55.81
N PRO A 362 12.71 -54.45 -55.39
CA PRO A 362 13.31 -55.41 -56.30
C PRO A 362 12.29 -56.10 -57.21
N GLU A 363 12.56 -56.13 -58.50
CA GLU A 363 11.71 -56.77 -59.50
C GLU A 363 12.34 -58.07 -59.98
N MET A 364 11.51 -59.09 -60.18
CA MET A 364 11.99 -60.41 -60.60
C MET A 364 12.38 -60.38 -62.09
N CYS A 365 13.53 -60.98 -62.44
CA CYS A 365 13.95 -61.06 -63.83
C CYS A 365 12.93 -61.81 -64.69
N PRO A 366 12.50 -61.23 -65.82
CA PRO A 366 11.54 -61.88 -66.72
C PRO A 366 12.16 -63.12 -67.39
N GLY A 367 11.30 -63.99 -67.92
CA GLY A 367 11.75 -65.13 -68.72
C GLY A 367 12.68 -64.70 -69.85
N GLY A 368 13.78 -65.43 -70.04
CA GLY A 368 14.86 -65.07 -70.95
C GLY A 368 15.98 -64.22 -70.33
N TRP A 369 15.88 -63.86 -69.05
CA TRP A 369 16.87 -63.06 -68.34
C TRP A 369 17.25 -63.72 -67.00
N TYR A 370 18.45 -63.43 -66.50
CA TYR A 370 18.96 -63.93 -65.22
C TYR A 370 19.78 -62.87 -64.50
N SER A 371 19.98 -63.03 -63.19
CA SER A 371 20.77 -62.11 -62.37
C SER A 371 21.45 -62.87 -61.24
N ALA A 372 22.78 -62.78 -61.13
CA ALA A 372 23.51 -63.35 -60.00
C ALA A 372 23.32 -62.48 -58.74
N GLU A 373 23.51 -63.06 -57.55
CA GLU A 373 23.47 -62.31 -56.29
C GLU A 373 24.36 -61.05 -56.35
N GLY A 374 23.80 -59.90 -55.97
CA GLY A 374 24.46 -58.59 -56.03
C GLY A 374 24.43 -57.89 -57.40
N SER A 375 23.83 -58.49 -58.43
CA SER A 375 23.64 -57.81 -59.73
C SER A 375 22.43 -56.89 -59.67
N LEU A 376 22.60 -55.61 -60.03
CA LEU A 376 21.52 -54.62 -60.01
C LEU A 376 20.61 -54.69 -61.25
N GLU A 377 21.07 -55.29 -62.33
CA GLU A 377 20.33 -55.39 -63.60
C GLU A 377 20.24 -56.86 -64.05
N CYS A 378 19.11 -57.22 -64.65
CA CYS A 378 18.98 -58.51 -65.30
C CYS A 378 19.83 -58.56 -66.58
N SER A 379 20.49 -59.69 -66.81
CA SER A 379 21.25 -59.97 -68.04
C SER A 379 20.49 -60.94 -68.93
N ALA A 380 20.48 -60.69 -70.23
CA ALA A 380 19.83 -61.59 -71.19
C ALA A 380 20.57 -62.93 -71.28
N CYS A 381 19.82 -64.03 -71.31
CA CYS A 381 20.37 -65.37 -71.49
C CYS A 381 21.17 -65.46 -72.81
N THR A 382 22.37 -66.05 -72.81
CA THR A 382 23.18 -66.14 -74.02
C THR A 382 22.67 -67.25 -74.95
N ALA A 383 23.01 -67.19 -76.23
CA ALA A 383 22.61 -68.21 -77.20
C ALA A 383 23.19 -69.59 -76.81
N GLY A 384 22.36 -70.63 -76.87
CA GLY A 384 22.70 -71.97 -76.37
C GLY A 384 22.25 -72.23 -74.92
N ASN A 385 21.82 -71.20 -74.19
CA ASN A 385 21.27 -71.31 -72.83
C ASN A 385 19.81 -70.84 -72.77
N TYR A 386 19.08 -71.29 -71.73
CA TYR A 386 17.73 -70.83 -71.42
C TYR A 386 17.61 -70.41 -69.95
N CYS A 387 16.74 -69.43 -69.70
CA CYS A 387 16.58 -68.78 -68.41
C CYS A 387 15.08 -68.65 -68.07
N PRO A 388 14.49 -69.58 -67.29
CA PRO A 388 13.16 -69.43 -66.73
C PRO A 388 13.02 -68.13 -65.89
N MET A 389 11.80 -67.66 -65.67
CA MET A 389 11.55 -66.46 -64.85
C MET A 389 12.16 -66.62 -63.44
N GLY A 390 12.89 -65.60 -62.98
CA GLY A 390 13.51 -65.57 -61.65
C GLY A 390 14.75 -66.46 -61.47
N THR A 391 15.44 -66.85 -62.55
CA THR A 391 16.70 -67.62 -62.42
C THR A 391 17.92 -66.77 -62.09
N SER A 392 18.84 -67.35 -61.30
CA SER A 392 20.09 -66.72 -60.89
C SER A 392 21.25 -66.89 -61.88
N GLU A 393 21.18 -67.91 -62.73
CA GLU A 393 22.21 -68.27 -63.70
C GLU A 393 21.55 -68.89 -64.95
N GLU A 394 22.23 -68.78 -66.08
CA GLU A 394 21.77 -69.40 -67.33
C GLU A 394 22.00 -70.91 -67.34
N THR A 395 21.03 -71.67 -67.88
CA THR A 395 21.13 -73.14 -67.96
C THR A 395 21.36 -73.57 -69.40
N ALA A 396 22.37 -74.41 -69.64
CA ALA A 396 22.67 -74.95 -70.97
C ALA A 396 21.53 -75.81 -71.52
N CYS A 397 21.21 -75.63 -72.80
CA CYS A 397 20.23 -76.46 -73.47
C CYS A 397 20.72 -77.92 -73.55
N PRO A 398 19.88 -78.91 -73.22
CA PRO A 398 20.25 -80.30 -73.36
C PRO A 398 20.51 -80.66 -74.83
N THR A 399 21.39 -81.63 -75.06
CA THR A 399 21.76 -82.08 -76.41
C THR A 399 20.54 -82.40 -77.27
N GLY A 400 20.49 -81.85 -78.49
CA GLY A 400 19.34 -81.99 -79.40
C GLY A 400 18.31 -80.87 -79.30
N THR A 401 18.58 -79.84 -78.50
CA THR A 401 17.79 -78.61 -78.43
C THR A 401 18.68 -77.39 -78.66
N TYR A 402 18.08 -76.23 -78.96
CA TYR A 402 18.76 -74.95 -79.14
C TYR A 402 17.93 -73.82 -78.53
N ALA A 403 18.59 -72.72 -78.18
CA ALA A 403 17.96 -71.49 -77.71
C ALA A 403 18.64 -70.27 -78.34
N ALA A 404 17.85 -69.30 -78.77
CA ALA A 404 18.35 -67.99 -79.16
C ALA A 404 18.68 -67.16 -77.91
N ALA A 405 19.47 -66.09 -78.04
CA ALA A 405 19.70 -65.16 -76.93
C ALA A 405 18.35 -64.62 -76.41
N GLY A 406 18.18 -64.59 -75.08
CA GLY A 406 16.94 -64.18 -74.43
C GLY A 406 15.82 -65.24 -74.39
N SER A 407 16.13 -66.54 -74.51
CA SER A 407 15.11 -67.60 -74.48
C SER A 407 14.76 -68.06 -73.06
N GLU A 408 13.47 -68.23 -72.76
CA GLU A 408 12.98 -68.78 -71.48
C GLU A 408 12.97 -70.32 -71.44
N SER A 409 13.06 -70.99 -72.60
CA SER A 409 13.08 -72.45 -72.73
C SER A 409 13.81 -72.89 -74.00
N CYS A 410 14.28 -74.14 -74.02
CA CYS A 410 14.94 -74.72 -75.19
C CYS A 410 13.94 -75.23 -76.23
N THR A 411 14.26 -75.01 -77.51
CA THR A 411 13.49 -75.51 -78.66
C THR A 411 14.16 -76.75 -79.25
N MET A 412 13.38 -77.77 -79.63
CA MET A 412 13.94 -78.95 -80.29
C MET A 412 14.52 -78.62 -81.67
N CYS A 413 15.67 -79.21 -82.01
CA CYS A 413 16.24 -79.11 -83.35
C CYS A 413 15.25 -79.62 -84.42
N PRO A 414 15.12 -78.95 -85.57
CA PRO A 414 14.36 -79.47 -86.70
C PRO A 414 14.86 -80.85 -87.12
N GLN A 415 13.95 -81.72 -87.58
CA GLN A 415 14.31 -83.08 -88.03
C GLN A 415 15.46 -83.04 -89.05
N GLY A 416 16.54 -83.77 -88.75
CA GLY A 416 17.71 -83.89 -89.62
C GLY A 416 18.88 -82.93 -89.33
N TYR A 417 18.76 -82.05 -88.33
CA TYR A 417 19.82 -81.10 -87.94
C TYR A 417 20.37 -81.40 -86.54
N SER A 418 21.68 -81.20 -86.33
CA SER A 418 22.31 -81.21 -85.01
C SER A 418 22.59 -79.78 -84.56
N CYS A 419 22.12 -79.40 -83.38
CA CYS A 419 22.42 -78.12 -82.74
C CYS A 419 23.17 -78.39 -81.43
N THR A 420 24.07 -77.47 -81.08
CA THR A 420 24.85 -77.47 -79.85
C THR A 420 24.86 -76.07 -79.27
#